data_AF-A0A0G0INX1-F1
#
_entry.id   AF-A0A0G0INX1-F1
#
_cell.length_a   1.000
_cell.length_b   1.000
_cell.length_c   1.000
_cell.angle_alpha   90.00
_cell.angle_beta   90.00
_cell.angle_gamma   90.00
#
_symmetry.space_group_name_H-M   'P 1'
#
loop_
_entity.id
_entity.type
_entity.pdbx_description
1 polymer ?
#
loop_
_entity_poly.entity_id
_entity_poly.type
_entity_poly.pdbx_seq_one_letter_code
_entity_poly.pdbx_strand_id
1 'polypeptide(L)'
;MNILIISLDKGLLGQGQLGDVCERHKEYGKRVDSIDIIVFSKSGYSPYVISENVSAFPTNSSYKFLYIRDAMKIARRLFEKKHYDLIITQDPFITATVGIRLKKMHTTKLLIHFHGDFLDNGSFLREDWKNRYLVLLAKHNMKEADAFRAMSIGIQKKLILNGVPENKIKVIPTPVDISKFGNTDINKVEAIRKDYENKKIILFVGRLEKVKDIETLIHAYEEVAKKINNATLVVIGSGSEGAKLKDLCAGKKLDVHFLEQKEQKDIIAYYYACDIFVLSSLSESFGKVLIEASACGKPVISTATTGAMEIIKDGYNGFLVGIGDYSLMGEKILYILKNFDVALAMGQNAKKYVFENFDGKVVTEKIIAFWNNIVHVIESASFLRQEIKFLIPWDQLNTIIGEMRKFMEFDEYSNITGGNFYKIINVYFDTQDFQCYHQRKDITKELTKYRLRIYVEPDTEDFIVYPEIKKRKGKYVKKFRVKISYSDFSRIMQNMSLDKASNMPAESREIIQEFLQIASQHQMKPILFVNYKRCAMVGGLNKDIRVIFDKEFTAGSFQGIHKVSDGNILLENASIMEVKYSDELPQWLKEIILKYQIREFHDSKYCIAVQRCFNLH
;
A
#
# COMPACT_ATOMS: atom_id res chain seq x y z
N MET A 1 14.97 3.77 -17.43
CA MET A 1 15.34 2.92 -16.28
C MET A 1 15.64 1.50 -16.74
N ASN A 2 16.83 0.97 -16.40
CA ASN A 2 17.24 -0.41 -16.59
C ASN A 2 17.03 -1.22 -15.30
N ILE A 3 16.33 -2.36 -15.38
CA ILE A 3 15.91 -3.13 -14.21
C ILE A 3 16.50 -4.55 -14.27
N LEU A 4 17.03 -5.01 -13.13
CA LEU A 4 17.41 -6.40 -12.93
C LEU A 4 16.42 -7.07 -11.96
N ILE A 5 15.72 -8.10 -12.41
CA ILE A 5 14.79 -8.87 -11.58
C ILE A 5 15.41 -10.23 -11.26
N ILE A 6 15.28 -10.68 -10.01
CA ILE A 6 15.66 -12.04 -9.60
C ILE A 6 14.39 -12.78 -9.20
N SER A 7 14.10 -13.85 -9.95
CA SER A 7 12.82 -14.55 -9.93
C SER A 7 12.98 -16.05 -9.68
N LEU A 8 11.98 -16.64 -9.04
CA LEU A 8 11.76 -18.07 -8.88
C LEU A 8 10.78 -18.63 -9.93
N ASP A 9 10.11 -17.75 -10.70
CA ASP A 9 9.07 -18.12 -11.63
C ASP A 9 9.65 -18.59 -12.98
N LYS A 10 9.61 -19.90 -13.19
CA LYS A 10 10.09 -20.55 -14.41
C LYS A 10 9.22 -20.28 -15.63
N GLY A 11 7.99 -19.79 -15.47
CA GLY A 11 7.13 -19.39 -16.59
C GLY A 11 7.77 -18.31 -17.46
N LEU A 12 8.70 -17.52 -16.88
CA LEU A 12 9.49 -16.50 -17.58
C LEU A 12 10.54 -17.09 -18.55
N LEU A 13 10.75 -18.41 -18.56
CA LEU A 13 11.70 -19.09 -19.45
C LEU A 13 11.01 -19.75 -20.67
N GLY A 14 9.77 -19.37 -20.98
CA GLY A 14 9.08 -19.75 -22.22
C GLY A 14 8.52 -21.17 -22.27
N GLN A 15 8.97 -22.09 -21.41
CA GLN A 15 8.46 -23.47 -21.35
C GLN A 15 7.26 -23.59 -20.41
N GLY A 16 6.16 -24.18 -20.88
CA GLY A 16 4.98 -24.48 -20.06
C GLY A 16 4.34 -23.23 -19.46
N GLN A 17 4.18 -22.16 -20.25
CA GLN A 17 3.57 -20.90 -19.81
C GLN A 17 2.14 -21.14 -19.30
N LEU A 18 2.02 -21.20 -17.98
CA LEU A 18 0.75 -21.30 -17.27
C LEU A 18 0.54 -19.99 -16.51
N GLY A 19 -0.50 -19.24 -16.88
CA GLY A 19 -0.83 -17.94 -16.30
C GLY A 19 -0.40 -16.76 -17.18
N ASP A 20 -0.15 -15.61 -16.53
CA ASP A 20 0.00 -14.29 -17.18
C ASP A 20 1.36 -13.62 -16.87
N VAL A 21 2.35 -14.37 -16.38
CA VAL A 21 3.57 -13.78 -15.85
C VAL A 21 4.40 -13.09 -16.94
N CYS A 22 4.46 -13.68 -18.14
CA CYS A 22 5.17 -13.12 -19.28
C CYS A 22 4.46 -11.86 -19.77
N GLU A 23 3.15 -11.88 -19.91
CA GLU A 23 2.31 -10.75 -20.33
C GLU A 23 2.51 -9.55 -19.40
N ARG A 24 2.55 -9.78 -18.08
CA ARG A 24 2.85 -8.72 -17.11
C ARG A 24 4.22 -8.11 -17.31
N HIS A 25 5.25 -8.95 -17.52
CA HIS A 25 6.61 -8.43 -17.72
C HIS A 25 6.76 -7.73 -19.07
N LYS A 26 6.07 -8.18 -20.14
CA LYS A 26 5.94 -7.45 -21.41
C LYS A 26 5.35 -6.06 -21.15
N GLU A 27 4.30 -5.97 -20.35
CA GLU A 27 3.63 -4.71 -20.03
C GLU A 27 4.51 -3.76 -19.19
N TYR A 28 5.29 -4.30 -18.24
CA TYR A 28 6.33 -3.53 -17.55
C TYR A 28 7.40 -3.04 -18.52
N GLY A 29 7.86 -3.92 -19.42
CA GLY A 29 8.84 -3.64 -20.46
C GLY A 29 8.47 -2.39 -21.24
N LYS A 30 7.24 -2.26 -21.74
CA LYS A 30 6.79 -1.09 -22.51
C LYS A 30 7.01 0.28 -21.86
N ARG A 31 7.26 0.35 -20.54
CA ARG A 31 7.38 1.59 -19.76
C ARG A 31 8.78 1.82 -19.19
N VAL A 32 9.74 0.96 -19.52
CA VAL A 32 11.12 1.03 -19.02
C VAL A 32 12.10 0.71 -20.15
N ASP A 33 13.36 1.07 -20.00
CA ASP A 33 14.34 0.95 -21.09
C ASP A 33 14.69 -0.52 -21.32
N SER A 34 14.90 -1.28 -20.23
CA SER A 34 15.10 -2.72 -20.30
C SER A 34 14.82 -3.43 -18.97
N ILE A 35 14.42 -4.69 -19.06
CA ILE A 35 14.27 -5.62 -17.93
C ILE A 35 15.03 -6.90 -18.24
N ASP A 36 16.07 -7.18 -17.45
CA ASP A 36 16.71 -8.50 -17.46
C ASP A 36 16.30 -9.27 -16.22
N ILE A 37 15.94 -10.54 -16.41
CA ILE A 37 15.39 -11.39 -15.36
C ILE A 37 16.29 -12.60 -15.18
N ILE A 38 16.91 -12.73 -14.01
CA ILE A 38 17.61 -13.97 -13.64
C ILE A 38 16.61 -14.91 -12.97
N VAL A 39 16.39 -16.07 -13.57
CA VAL A 39 15.40 -17.05 -13.11
C VAL A 39 16.10 -18.25 -12.51
N PHE A 40 15.79 -18.56 -11.25
CA PHE A 40 16.33 -19.74 -10.58
C PHE A 40 15.74 -21.02 -11.18
N SER A 41 16.60 -21.80 -11.84
CA SER A 41 16.21 -23.01 -12.54
C SER A 41 17.26 -24.10 -12.39
N LYS A 42 16.80 -25.36 -12.41
CA LYS A 42 17.68 -26.50 -12.68
C LYS A 42 18.09 -26.52 -14.16
N SER A 43 19.08 -27.32 -14.53
CA SER A 43 19.49 -27.52 -15.93
C SER A 43 18.31 -27.87 -16.84
N GLY A 44 18.36 -27.41 -18.09
CA GLY A 44 17.36 -27.72 -19.13
C GLY A 44 16.65 -26.51 -19.73
N TYR A 45 17.02 -25.29 -19.34
CA TYR A 45 16.43 -24.06 -19.87
C TYR A 45 17.45 -23.27 -20.71
N SER A 46 16.96 -22.54 -21.69
CA SER A 46 17.74 -21.58 -22.47
C SER A 46 17.31 -20.15 -22.12
N PRO A 47 18.19 -19.15 -22.34
CA PRO A 47 17.76 -17.75 -22.31
C PRO A 47 16.54 -17.53 -23.21
N TYR A 48 15.60 -16.70 -22.77
CA TYR A 48 14.34 -16.47 -23.46
C TYR A 48 14.06 -14.97 -23.57
N VAL A 49 13.77 -14.51 -24.79
CA VAL A 49 13.38 -13.12 -25.04
C VAL A 49 11.86 -13.05 -24.95
N ILE A 50 11.36 -12.39 -23.90
CA ILE A 50 9.93 -12.24 -23.64
C ILE A 50 9.34 -11.14 -24.54
N SER A 51 10.06 -10.03 -24.71
CA SER A 51 9.79 -8.94 -25.66
C SER A 51 11.10 -8.22 -26.01
N GLU A 52 11.05 -7.27 -26.93
CA GLU A 52 12.22 -6.50 -27.41
C GLU A 52 13.14 -6.01 -26.27
N ASN A 53 12.56 -5.58 -25.15
CA ASN A 53 13.28 -5.04 -24.01
C ASN A 53 13.16 -5.87 -22.72
N VAL A 54 12.68 -7.12 -22.81
CA VAL A 54 12.55 -8.02 -21.66
C VAL A 54 13.18 -9.36 -21.96
N SER A 55 14.25 -9.71 -21.25
CA SER A 55 14.98 -10.97 -21.42
C SER A 55 15.09 -11.74 -20.11
N ALA A 56 14.99 -13.07 -20.18
CA ALA A 56 15.11 -13.98 -19.05
C ALA A 56 16.30 -14.92 -19.21
N PHE A 57 17.06 -15.10 -18.14
CA PHE A 57 18.31 -15.87 -18.09
C PHE A 57 18.19 -16.95 -17.01
N PRO A 58 18.22 -18.24 -17.38
CA PRO A 58 18.16 -19.33 -16.41
C PRO A 58 19.49 -19.51 -15.67
N THR A 59 19.44 -19.82 -14.37
CA THR A 59 20.65 -20.19 -13.63
C THR A 59 21.21 -21.56 -14.03
N ASN A 60 20.36 -22.48 -14.50
CA ASN A 60 20.73 -23.85 -14.90
C ASN A 60 21.62 -24.57 -13.86
N SER A 61 21.30 -24.42 -12.59
CA SER A 61 22.12 -24.97 -11.51
C SER A 61 21.84 -26.45 -11.32
N SER A 62 22.89 -27.24 -11.13
CA SER A 62 22.76 -28.67 -10.81
C SER A 62 21.97 -28.91 -9.51
N TYR A 63 22.12 -28.01 -8.53
CA TYR A 63 21.47 -28.08 -7.23
C TYR A 63 20.93 -26.71 -6.78
N LYS A 64 19.88 -26.70 -5.95
CA LYS A 64 19.24 -25.45 -5.48
C LYS A 64 20.18 -24.53 -4.68
N PHE A 65 21.12 -25.07 -3.91
CA PHE A 65 22.06 -24.26 -3.13
C PHE A 65 23.06 -23.49 -4.00
N LEU A 66 23.25 -23.90 -5.27
CA LEU A 66 24.10 -23.21 -6.23
C LEU A 66 23.40 -22.03 -6.91
N TYR A 67 22.07 -21.85 -6.74
CA TYR A 67 21.31 -20.76 -7.37
C TYR A 67 21.92 -19.39 -7.09
N ILE A 68 22.33 -19.12 -5.84
CA ILE A 68 22.97 -17.86 -5.47
C ILE A 68 24.26 -17.65 -6.28
N ARG A 69 25.14 -18.66 -6.32
CA ARG A 69 26.44 -18.58 -7.01
C ARG A 69 26.25 -18.33 -8.50
N ASP A 70 25.37 -19.11 -9.13
CA ASP A 70 25.17 -19.05 -10.58
C ASP A 70 24.43 -17.77 -10.99
N ALA A 71 23.47 -17.31 -10.18
CA ALA A 71 22.84 -16.01 -10.35
C ALA A 71 23.84 -14.86 -10.26
N MET A 72 24.77 -14.88 -9.28
CA MET A 72 25.82 -13.87 -9.19
C MET A 72 26.76 -13.89 -10.41
N LYS A 73 27.07 -15.07 -10.98
CA LYS A 73 27.87 -15.16 -12.22
C LYS A 73 27.15 -14.54 -13.42
N ILE A 74 25.85 -14.81 -13.57
CA ILE A 74 25.04 -14.22 -14.64
C ILE A 74 24.94 -12.71 -14.44
N ALA A 75 24.63 -12.26 -13.23
CA ALA A 75 24.52 -10.85 -12.91
C ALA A 75 25.81 -10.08 -13.23
N ARG A 76 27.00 -10.59 -12.87
CA ARG A 76 28.28 -9.94 -13.22
C ARG A 76 28.42 -9.69 -14.72
N ARG A 77 28.14 -10.70 -15.55
CA ARG A 77 28.19 -10.58 -17.02
C ARG A 77 27.17 -9.57 -17.56
N LEU A 78 26.03 -9.43 -16.90
CA LEU A 78 25.01 -8.45 -17.26
C LEU A 78 25.43 -7.03 -16.87
N PHE A 79 25.99 -6.84 -15.67
CA PHE A 79 26.52 -5.55 -15.20
C PHE A 79 27.76 -5.08 -15.98
N GLU A 80 28.54 -6.00 -16.56
CA GLU A 80 29.62 -5.67 -17.50
C GLU A 80 29.10 -5.04 -18.80
N LYS A 81 27.87 -5.36 -19.21
CA LYS A 81 27.28 -4.91 -20.48
C LYS A 81 26.45 -3.63 -20.33
N LYS A 82 25.79 -3.43 -19.19
CA LYS A 82 24.97 -2.23 -18.94
C LYS A 82 24.83 -1.93 -17.45
N HIS A 83 24.54 -0.67 -17.17
CA HIS A 83 24.15 -0.22 -15.84
C HIS A 83 22.70 -0.62 -15.52
N TYR A 84 22.43 -0.93 -14.25
CA TYR A 84 21.09 -1.16 -13.72
C TYR A 84 20.78 -0.15 -12.63
N ASP A 85 19.60 0.44 -12.71
CA ASP A 85 19.15 1.46 -11.78
C ASP A 85 18.40 0.86 -10.58
N LEU A 86 17.72 -0.27 -10.79
CA LEU A 86 16.93 -0.97 -9.78
C LEU A 86 17.13 -2.48 -9.86
N ILE A 87 17.37 -3.09 -8.69
CA ILE A 87 17.30 -4.53 -8.50
C ILE A 87 15.98 -4.87 -7.80
N ILE A 88 15.23 -5.83 -8.34
CA ILE A 88 13.96 -6.30 -7.79
C ILE A 88 14.08 -7.78 -7.44
N THR A 89 13.57 -8.17 -6.28
CA THR A 89 13.59 -9.57 -5.82
C THR A 89 12.18 -10.06 -5.52
N GLN A 90 11.88 -11.31 -5.89
CA GLN A 90 10.53 -11.88 -5.79
C GLN A 90 10.17 -12.37 -4.38
N ASP A 91 11.17 -12.66 -3.56
CA ASP A 91 10.99 -13.12 -2.17
C ASP A 91 12.03 -12.48 -1.24
N PRO A 92 11.73 -12.35 0.05
CA PRO A 92 12.64 -11.74 1.02
C PRO A 92 13.79 -12.69 1.44
N PHE A 93 13.88 -13.89 0.88
CA PHE A 93 14.81 -14.93 1.31
C PHE A 93 16.00 -15.06 0.35
N ILE A 94 15.92 -15.97 -0.62
CA ILE A 94 17.07 -16.39 -1.43
C ILE A 94 17.32 -15.36 -2.53
N THR A 95 16.25 -14.88 -3.19
CA THR A 95 16.40 -13.84 -4.22
C THR A 95 16.84 -12.52 -3.61
N ALA A 96 16.29 -12.13 -2.44
CA ALA A 96 16.78 -10.98 -1.66
C ALA A 96 18.26 -11.08 -1.29
N THR A 97 18.74 -12.26 -0.88
CA THR A 97 20.18 -12.44 -0.56
C THR A 97 21.07 -12.16 -1.79
N VAL A 98 20.64 -12.53 -3.00
CA VAL A 98 21.36 -12.16 -4.23
C VAL A 98 21.26 -10.65 -4.48
N GLY A 99 20.06 -10.08 -4.35
CA GLY A 99 19.84 -8.65 -4.52
C GLY A 99 20.69 -7.77 -3.61
N ILE A 100 20.86 -8.15 -2.34
CA ILE A 100 21.70 -7.42 -1.38
C ILE A 100 23.17 -7.46 -1.78
N ARG A 101 23.68 -8.62 -2.22
CA ARG A 101 25.07 -8.72 -2.69
C ARG A 101 25.31 -7.84 -3.90
N LEU A 102 24.39 -7.85 -4.86
CA LEU A 102 24.48 -7.00 -6.05
C LEU A 102 24.38 -5.51 -5.71
N LYS A 103 23.45 -5.13 -4.82
CA LYS A 103 23.36 -3.76 -4.29
C LYS A 103 24.68 -3.30 -3.68
N LYS A 104 25.31 -4.13 -2.82
CA LYS A 104 26.58 -3.78 -2.18
C LYS A 104 27.75 -3.70 -3.17
N MET A 105 27.74 -4.52 -4.22
CA MET A 105 28.80 -4.54 -5.25
C MET A 105 28.68 -3.41 -6.27
N HIS A 106 27.46 -2.99 -6.62
CA HIS A 106 27.21 -2.07 -7.73
C HIS A 106 26.54 -0.76 -7.29
N THR A 107 26.31 -0.56 -5.98
CA THR A 107 25.65 0.64 -5.41
C THR A 107 24.26 0.92 -6.00
N THR A 108 23.56 -0.13 -6.45
CA THR A 108 22.22 -0.05 -7.05
C THR A 108 21.12 -0.14 -6.00
N LYS A 109 19.97 0.50 -6.23
CA LYS A 109 18.80 0.40 -5.34
C LYS A 109 18.19 -1.00 -5.35
N LEU A 110 17.66 -1.43 -4.21
CA LEU A 110 17.03 -2.73 -4.01
C LEU A 110 15.58 -2.59 -3.55
N LEU A 111 14.67 -3.16 -4.33
CA LEU A 111 13.27 -3.37 -4.01
C LEU A 111 12.99 -4.85 -3.72
N ILE A 112 12.42 -5.14 -2.55
CA ILE A 112 11.96 -6.50 -2.21
C ILE A 112 10.44 -6.58 -2.36
N HIS A 113 9.95 -7.52 -3.15
CA HIS A 113 8.53 -7.83 -3.25
C HIS A 113 8.13 -8.92 -2.26
N PHE A 114 7.00 -8.73 -1.59
CA PHE A 114 6.38 -9.74 -0.73
C PHE A 114 5.18 -10.37 -1.43
N HIS A 115 5.44 -11.36 -2.28
CA HIS A 115 4.40 -12.11 -3.00
C HIS A 115 3.69 -13.18 -2.17
N GLY A 116 4.18 -13.48 -0.96
CA GLY A 116 3.57 -14.43 -0.03
C GLY A 116 3.47 -13.86 1.39
N ASP A 117 2.62 -14.49 2.20
CA ASP A 117 2.50 -14.16 3.62
C ASP A 117 3.47 -15.02 4.43
N PHE A 118 4.65 -14.49 4.72
CA PHE A 118 5.73 -15.24 5.36
C PHE A 118 5.95 -14.89 6.83
N LEU A 119 5.82 -13.60 7.16
CA LEU A 119 6.15 -13.08 8.48
C LEU A 119 5.02 -13.39 9.46
N ASP A 120 5.38 -13.89 10.64
CA ASP A 120 4.47 -14.21 11.73
C ASP A 120 3.27 -15.07 11.26
N ASN A 121 3.51 -15.94 10.28
CA ASN A 121 2.51 -16.83 9.71
C ASN A 121 2.69 -18.24 10.26
N GLY A 122 1.84 -18.62 11.21
CA GLY A 122 1.87 -19.94 11.84
C GLY A 122 1.66 -21.10 10.86
N SER A 123 0.92 -20.89 9.77
CA SER A 123 0.72 -21.92 8.74
C SER A 123 2.02 -22.13 7.96
N PHE A 124 2.64 -21.05 7.47
CA PHE A 124 3.94 -21.12 6.79
C PHE A 124 5.03 -21.75 7.70
N LEU A 125 5.08 -21.39 8.98
CA LEU A 125 6.07 -21.95 9.91
C LEU A 125 5.87 -23.44 10.24
N ARG A 126 4.65 -23.97 10.11
CA ARG A 126 4.33 -25.38 10.36
C ARG A 126 4.54 -26.27 9.13
N GLU A 127 4.62 -25.69 7.93
CA GLU A 127 4.84 -26.46 6.69
C GLU A 127 6.21 -27.13 6.64
N ASP A 128 7.28 -26.42 7.01
CA ASP A 128 8.66 -26.94 7.03
C ASP A 128 9.46 -26.22 8.13
N TRP A 129 10.23 -26.98 8.91
CA TRP A 129 11.11 -26.43 9.95
C TRP A 129 12.11 -25.40 9.38
N LYS A 130 12.52 -25.55 8.12
CA LYS A 130 13.41 -24.62 7.40
C LYS A 130 12.79 -23.23 7.24
N ASN A 131 11.46 -23.11 7.28
CA ASN A 131 10.77 -21.83 7.14
C ASN A 131 11.09 -20.88 8.31
N ARG A 132 11.43 -21.41 9.49
CA ARG A 132 11.94 -20.61 10.61
C ARG A 132 13.25 -19.92 10.24
N TYR A 133 14.17 -20.66 9.63
CA TYR A 133 15.43 -20.11 9.13
C TYR A 133 15.20 -19.11 8.00
N LEU A 134 14.28 -19.40 7.07
CA LEU A 134 13.91 -18.43 6.03
C LEU A 134 13.36 -17.14 6.63
N VAL A 135 12.50 -17.19 7.64
CA VAL A 135 12.00 -15.98 8.32
C VAL A 135 13.14 -15.19 8.98
N LEU A 136 14.10 -15.85 9.62
CA LEU A 136 15.29 -15.17 10.16
C LEU A 136 16.12 -14.51 9.05
N LEU A 137 16.32 -15.20 7.93
CA LEU A 137 17.00 -14.67 6.75
C LEU A 137 16.24 -13.47 6.16
N ALA A 138 14.91 -13.53 6.07
CA ALA A 138 14.09 -12.40 5.63
C ALA A 138 14.26 -11.19 6.55
N LYS A 139 14.17 -11.36 7.87
CA LYS A 139 14.36 -10.27 8.83
C LYS A 139 15.76 -9.66 8.72
N HIS A 140 16.78 -10.46 8.43
CA HIS A 140 18.12 -9.94 8.13
C HIS A 140 18.14 -9.14 6.83
N ASN A 141 17.64 -9.72 5.74
CA ASN A 141 17.64 -9.11 4.41
C ASN A 141 16.83 -7.80 4.35
N MET A 142 15.72 -7.71 5.09
CA MET A 142 14.88 -6.53 5.17
C MET A 142 15.62 -5.30 5.73
N LYS A 143 16.69 -5.46 6.51
CA LYS A 143 17.47 -4.32 7.01
C LYS A 143 18.21 -3.58 5.90
N GLU A 144 18.49 -4.26 4.80
CA GLU A 144 19.37 -3.80 3.72
C GLU A 144 18.61 -3.24 2.51
N ALA A 145 17.30 -3.47 2.40
CA ALA A 145 16.51 -3.02 1.27
C ALA A 145 16.21 -1.51 1.32
N ASP A 146 16.11 -0.89 0.13
CA ASP A 146 15.73 0.53 0.00
C ASP A 146 14.21 0.69 0.07
N ALA A 147 13.47 -0.26 -0.48
CA ALA A 147 12.01 -0.23 -0.53
C ALA A 147 11.39 -1.64 -0.53
N PHE A 148 10.09 -1.68 -0.22
CA PHE A 148 9.28 -2.88 -0.15
C PHE A 148 7.98 -2.70 -0.89
N ARG A 149 7.59 -3.72 -1.64
CA ARG A 149 6.22 -3.81 -2.17
C ARG A 149 5.46 -4.90 -1.43
N ALA A 150 4.37 -4.51 -0.80
CA ALA A 150 3.41 -5.39 -0.18
C ALA A 150 2.18 -5.59 -1.09
N MET A 151 1.59 -6.78 -1.05
CA MET A 151 0.45 -7.14 -1.88
C MET A 151 -0.90 -6.72 -1.26
N SER A 152 -0.93 -6.55 0.06
CA SER A 152 -2.10 -6.16 0.86
C SER A 152 -1.68 -5.34 2.07
N ILE A 153 -2.63 -4.64 2.70
CA ILE A 153 -2.45 -3.92 3.96
C ILE A 153 -2.08 -4.91 5.08
N GLY A 154 -2.60 -6.13 5.04
CA GLY A 154 -2.22 -7.17 5.99
C GLY A 154 -0.70 -7.47 5.97
N ILE A 155 -0.11 -7.58 4.78
CA ILE A 155 1.35 -7.74 4.63
C ILE A 155 2.11 -6.48 5.08
N GLN A 156 1.60 -5.29 4.76
CA GLN A 156 2.21 -4.04 5.24
C GLN A 156 2.27 -3.99 6.77
N LYS A 157 1.17 -4.31 7.46
CA LYS A 157 1.12 -4.36 8.93
C LYS A 157 2.19 -5.31 9.49
N LYS A 158 2.33 -6.50 8.90
CA LYS A 158 3.36 -7.47 9.29
C LYS A 158 4.77 -6.96 9.08
N LEU A 159 5.05 -6.26 7.97
CA LEU A 159 6.35 -5.63 7.73
C LEU A 159 6.67 -4.57 8.79
N ILE A 160 5.71 -3.70 9.13
CA ILE A 160 5.87 -2.67 10.16
C ILE A 160 6.14 -3.30 11.53
N LEU A 161 5.37 -4.32 11.92
CA LEU A 161 5.57 -5.06 13.17
C LEU A 161 6.95 -5.73 13.24
N ASN A 162 7.55 -6.06 12.09
CA ASN A 162 8.89 -6.62 11.98
C ASN A 162 9.99 -5.55 11.79
N GLY A 163 9.69 -4.27 12.07
CA GLY A 163 10.68 -3.20 12.14
C GLY A 163 10.98 -2.53 10.80
N VAL A 164 10.18 -2.74 9.76
CA VAL A 164 10.32 -1.99 8.50
C VAL A 164 9.64 -0.63 8.63
N PRO A 165 10.35 0.48 8.35
CA PRO A 165 9.74 1.80 8.33
C PRO A 165 8.60 1.90 7.32
N GLU A 166 7.46 2.46 7.72
CA GLU A 166 6.26 2.55 6.87
C GLU A 166 6.53 3.30 5.56
N ASN A 167 7.38 4.34 5.59
CA ASN A 167 7.75 5.12 4.40
C ASN A 167 8.54 4.33 3.34
N LYS A 168 9.09 3.15 3.69
CA LYS A 168 9.74 2.24 2.74
C LYS A 168 8.77 1.22 2.13
N ILE A 169 7.53 1.14 2.60
CA ILE A 169 6.57 0.12 2.17
C ILE A 169 5.50 0.76 1.28
N LYS A 170 5.26 0.18 0.11
CA LYS A 170 4.11 0.52 -0.72
C LYS A 170 3.23 -0.70 -0.92
N VAL A 171 1.94 -0.56 -0.62
CA VAL A 171 0.93 -1.58 -0.93
C VAL A 171 0.51 -1.41 -2.38
N ILE A 172 0.92 -2.34 -3.23
CA ILE A 172 0.50 -2.39 -4.64
C ILE A 172 0.21 -3.85 -5.01
N PRO A 173 -1.05 -4.20 -5.30
CA PRO A 173 -1.43 -5.57 -5.64
C PRO A 173 -0.80 -6.03 -6.96
N THR A 174 -0.88 -7.33 -7.26
CA THR A 174 -0.44 -7.84 -8.58
C THR A 174 -1.43 -7.41 -9.64
N PRO A 175 -0.97 -6.85 -10.79
CA PRO A 175 -1.85 -6.55 -11.91
C PRO A 175 -2.56 -7.80 -12.39
N VAL A 176 -3.88 -7.69 -12.58
CA VAL A 176 -4.70 -8.71 -13.24
C VAL A 176 -5.31 -8.03 -14.45
N ASP A 177 -5.16 -8.64 -15.62
CA ASP A 177 -5.81 -8.15 -16.83
C ASP A 177 -7.28 -8.56 -16.82
N ILE A 178 -8.09 -7.76 -16.10
CA ILE A 178 -9.52 -8.00 -15.89
C ILE A 178 -10.28 -8.04 -17.22
N SER A 179 -9.80 -7.32 -18.25
CA SER A 179 -10.44 -7.27 -19.57
C SER A 179 -10.58 -8.67 -20.20
N LYS A 180 -9.65 -9.58 -19.93
CA LYS A 180 -9.70 -10.99 -20.39
C LYS A 180 -10.88 -11.77 -19.83
N PHE A 181 -11.39 -11.37 -18.68
CA PHE A 181 -12.50 -12.03 -17.97
C PHE A 181 -13.85 -11.40 -18.30
N GLY A 182 -13.87 -10.32 -19.09
CA GLY A 182 -15.08 -9.60 -19.48
C GLY A 182 -15.99 -10.35 -20.45
N ASN A 183 -15.48 -11.37 -21.15
CA ASN A 183 -16.24 -12.19 -22.09
C ASN A 183 -15.74 -13.65 -22.12
N THR A 184 -16.58 -14.56 -22.61
CA THR A 184 -16.22 -15.96 -22.83
C THR A 184 -17.04 -16.54 -23.99
N ASP A 185 -16.62 -17.72 -24.49
CA ASP A 185 -17.38 -18.46 -25.49
C ASP A 185 -18.59 -19.14 -24.83
N ILE A 186 -19.79 -18.67 -25.17
CA ILE A 186 -21.05 -19.16 -24.61
C ILE A 186 -21.23 -20.67 -24.86
N ASN A 187 -20.81 -21.18 -26.02
CA ASN A 187 -20.93 -22.60 -26.32
C ASN A 187 -20.08 -23.46 -25.37
N LYS A 188 -18.90 -22.97 -24.96
CA LYS A 188 -18.07 -23.64 -23.95
C LYS A 188 -18.73 -23.63 -22.58
N VAL A 189 -19.37 -22.53 -22.21
CA VAL A 189 -20.09 -22.41 -20.93
C VAL A 189 -21.25 -23.41 -20.90
N GLU A 190 -22.06 -23.47 -21.95
CA GLU A 190 -23.18 -24.42 -22.07
C GLU A 190 -22.71 -25.88 -22.08
N ALA A 191 -21.61 -26.18 -22.78
CA ALA A 191 -21.00 -27.51 -22.77
C ALA A 191 -20.58 -27.91 -21.35
N ILE A 192 -19.87 -27.04 -20.62
CA ILE A 192 -19.47 -27.29 -19.23
C ILE A 192 -20.71 -27.51 -18.35
N ARG A 193 -21.76 -26.69 -18.49
CA ARG A 193 -23.02 -26.88 -17.73
C ARG A 193 -23.66 -28.24 -18.02
N LYS A 194 -23.65 -28.67 -19.28
CA LYS A 194 -24.19 -29.97 -19.70
C LYS A 194 -23.36 -31.14 -19.19
N ASP A 195 -22.03 -31.02 -19.17
CA ASP A 195 -21.11 -32.03 -18.62
C ASP A 195 -21.38 -32.32 -17.14
N TYR A 196 -21.94 -31.34 -16.42
CA TYR A 196 -22.36 -31.47 -15.02
C TYR A 196 -23.89 -31.51 -14.86
N GLU A 197 -24.62 -31.98 -15.87
CA GLU A 197 -26.08 -32.21 -15.84
C GLU A 197 -26.90 -30.97 -15.39
N ASN A 198 -26.38 -29.77 -15.63
CA ASN A 198 -26.94 -28.50 -15.15
C ASN A 198 -27.08 -28.40 -13.61
N LYS A 199 -26.33 -29.20 -12.84
CA LYS A 199 -26.21 -29.08 -11.38
C LYS A 199 -25.69 -27.70 -10.98
N LYS A 200 -25.87 -27.36 -9.71
CA LYS A 200 -25.24 -26.17 -9.11
C LYS A 200 -23.74 -26.41 -8.93
N ILE A 201 -22.92 -25.60 -9.60
CA ILE A 201 -21.46 -25.81 -9.63
C ILE A 201 -20.79 -24.90 -8.60
N ILE A 202 -20.15 -25.51 -7.61
CA ILE A 202 -19.21 -24.86 -6.68
C ILE A 202 -17.82 -25.04 -7.28
N LEU A 203 -17.12 -23.93 -7.54
CA LEU A 203 -15.83 -23.98 -8.22
C LEU A 203 -14.68 -23.60 -7.27
N PHE A 204 -13.61 -24.39 -7.32
CA PHE A 204 -12.30 -24.06 -6.80
C PHE A 204 -11.26 -24.10 -7.93
N VAL A 205 -10.38 -23.11 -7.96
CA VAL A 205 -9.24 -23.06 -8.89
C VAL A 205 -7.97 -22.73 -8.11
N GLY A 206 -6.96 -23.59 -8.19
CA GLY A 206 -5.70 -23.36 -7.51
C GLY A 206 -4.84 -24.62 -7.37
N ARG A 207 -3.61 -24.44 -6.88
CA ARG A 207 -2.71 -25.56 -6.57
C ARG A 207 -3.28 -26.42 -5.44
N LEU A 208 -3.18 -27.74 -5.55
CA LEU A 208 -3.65 -28.68 -4.52
C LEU A 208 -2.56 -28.88 -3.47
N GLU A 209 -2.30 -27.82 -2.70
CA GLU A 209 -1.28 -27.79 -1.65
C GLU A 209 -1.92 -27.51 -0.29
N LYS A 210 -1.26 -27.92 0.80
CA LYS A 210 -1.77 -27.76 2.18
C LYS A 210 -2.22 -26.34 2.50
N VAL A 211 -1.49 -25.33 2.02
CA VAL A 211 -1.82 -23.90 2.22
C VAL A 211 -3.20 -23.51 1.67
N LYS A 212 -3.72 -24.26 0.68
CA LYS A 212 -5.05 -24.01 0.09
C LYS A 212 -6.19 -24.65 0.86
N ASP A 213 -5.90 -25.56 1.79
CA ASP A 213 -6.85 -26.19 2.71
C ASP A 213 -8.18 -26.54 2.03
N ILE A 214 -8.06 -27.31 0.95
CA ILE A 214 -9.20 -27.79 0.16
C ILE A 214 -10.02 -28.79 0.99
N GLU A 215 -9.41 -29.39 2.01
CA GLU A 215 -10.09 -30.25 2.99
C GLU A 215 -11.22 -29.50 3.70
N THR A 216 -11.00 -28.25 4.17
CA THR A 216 -12.07 -27.38 4.71
C THR A 216 -13.20 -27.17 3.70
N LEU A 217 -12.88 -26.96 2.42
CA LEU A 217 -13.91 -26.82 1.37
C LEU A 217 -14.69 -28.12 1.14
N ILE A 218 -14.02 -29.28 1.18
CA ILE A 218 -14.68 -30.59 1.03
C ILE A 218 -15.64 -30.85 2.19
N HIS A 219 -15.25 -30.54 3.43
CA HIS A 219 -16.13 -30.67 4.60
C HIS A 219 -17.32 -29.69 4.53
N ALA A 220 -17.09 -28.45 4.08
CA ALA A 220 -18.17 -27.49 3.83
C ALA A 220 -19.14 -27.99 2.75
N TYR A 221 -18.60 -28.58 1.67
CA TYR A 221 -19.41 -29.16 0.60
C TYR A 221 -20.20 -30.39 1.05
N GLU A 222 -19.65 -31.22 1.94
CA GLU A 222 -20.39 -32.34 2.54
C GLU A 222 -21.67 -31.86 3.27
N GLU A 223 -21.61 -30.73 3.99
CA GLU A 223 -22.80 -30.15 4.62
C GLU A 223 -23.82 -29.64 3.59
N VAL A 224 -23.34 -29.06 2.49
CA VAL A 224 -24.19 -28.59 1.39
C VAL A 224 -24.85 -29.77 0.67
N ALA A 225 -24.10 -30.83 0.35
CA ALA A 225 -24.59 -32.02 -0.35
C ALA A 225 -25.68 -32.75 0.43
N LYS A 226 -25.68 -32.68 1.78
CA LYS A 226 -26.78 -33.19 2.63
C LYS A 226 -28.09 -32.41 2.49
N LYS A 227 -28.04 -31.19 1.96
CA LYS A 227 -29.20 -30.26 1.87
C LYS A 227 -29.61 -29.96 0.43
N ILE A 228 -28.70 -30.09 -0.54
CA ILE A 228 -28.92 -29.88 -1.97
C ILE A 228 -28.33 -31.08 -2.72
N ASN A 229 -29.21 -31.98 -3.17
CA ASN A 229 -28.80 -33.15 -3.96
C ASN A 229 -28.38 -32.78 -5.41
N ASN A 230 -28.72 -31.56 -5.86
CA ASN A 230 -28.44 -31.07 -7.22
C ASN A 230 -27.25 -30.08 -7.24
N ALA A 231 -26.17 -30.39 -6.54
CA ALA A 231 -24.94 -29.61 -6.50
C ALA A 231 -23.73 -30.52 -6.77
N THR A 232 -22.66 -29.94 -7.34
CA THR A 232 -21.37 -30.60 -7.56
C THR A 232 -20.22 -29.66 -7.23
N LEU A 233 -19.11 -30.21 -6.73
CA LEU A 233 -17.87 -29.47 -6.48
C LEU A 233 -16.86 -29.76 -7.60
N VAL A 234 -16.42 -28.72 -8.30
CA VAL A 234 -15.39 -28.82 -9.34
C VAL A 234 -14.09 -28.20 -8.81
N VAL A 235 -13.04 -29.01 -8.76
CA VAL A 235 -11.70 -28.64 -8.27
C VAL A 235 -10.73 -28.67 -9.44
N ILE A 236 -10.20 -27.51 -9.83
CA ILE A 236 -9.26 -27.38 -10.96
C ILE A 236 -7.87 -27.06 -10.45
N GLY A 237 -6.92 -27.96 -10.72
CA GLY A 237 -5.50 -27.79 -10.45
C GLY A 237 -4.81 -29.08 -10.04
N SER A 238 -3.51 -28.99 -9.80
CA SER A 238 -2.67 -30.11 -9.38
C SER A 238 -1.79 -29.71 -8.19
N GLY A 239 -1.30 -30.71 -7.45
CA GLY A 239 -0.47 -30.49 -6.27
C GLY A 239 -0.35 -31.73 -5.39
N SER A 240 0.50 -31.63 -4.37
CA SER A 240 0.87 -32.76 -3.51
C SER A 240 -0.30 -33.38 -2.73
N GLU A 241 -1.36 -32.61 -2.43
CA GLU A 241 -2.52 -33.09 -1.67
C GLU A 241 -3.57 -33.81 -2.56
N GLY A 242 -3.41 -33.81 -3.90
CA GLY A 242 -4.44 -34.26 -4.83
C GLY A 242 -4.95 -35.69 -4.59
N ALA A 243 -4.05 -36.63 -4.31
CA ALA A 243 -4.43 -38.03 -4.03
C ALA A 243 -5.26 -38.15 -2.73
N LYS A 244 -4.76 -37.54 -1.64
CA LYS A 244 -5.44 -37.52 -0.34
C LYS A 244 -6.85 -36.92 -0.43
N LEU A 245 -7.01 -35.83 -1.19
CA LEU A 245 -8.30 -35.16 -1.36
C LEU A 245 -9.29 -36.02 -2.15
N LYS A 246 -8.82 -36.74 -3.19
CA LYS A 246 -9.65 -37.70 -3.95
C LYS A 246 -10.13 -38.85 -3.06
N ASP A 247 -9.25 -39.41 -2.24
CA ASP A 247 -9.59 -40.49 -1.31
C ASP A 247 -10.63 -40.04 -0.26
N LEU A 248 -10.48 -38.81 0.27
CA LEU A 248 -11.44 -38.21 1.20
C LEU A 248 -12.85 -38.11 0.58
N CYS A 249 -12.95 -37.62 -0.66
CA CYS A 249 -14.23 -37.50 -1.36
C CYS A 249 -14.84 -38.88 -1.67
N ALA A 250 -14.02 -39.85 -2.08
CA ALA A 250 -14.47 -41.21 -2.38
C ALA A 250 -15.02 -41.92 -1.13
N GLY A 251 -14.33 -41.80 0.01
CA GLY A 251 -14.78 -42.36 1.30
C GLY A 251 -16.11 -41.80 1.78
N LYS A 252 -16.41 -40.54 1.44
CA LYS A 252 -17.68 -39.85 1.76
C LYS A 252 -18.75 -39.96 0.66
N LYS A 253 -18.44 -40.58 -0.48
CA LYS A 253 -19.31 -40.64 -1.68
C LYS A 253 -19.81 -39.27 -2.15
N LEU A 254 -18.94 -38.25 -2.10
CA LEU A 254 -19.27 -36.89 -2.52
C LEU A 254 -19.13 -36.74 -4.04
N ASP A 255 -20.08 -36.02 -4.66
CA ASP A 255 -20.01 -35.64 -6.08
C ASP A 255 -18.97 -34.51 -6.27
N VAL A 256 -17.70 -34.90 -6.50
CA VAL A 256 -16.56 -34.00 -6.65
C VAL A 256 -15.74 -34.37 -7.87
N HIS A 257 -15.50 -33.41 -8.75
CA HIS A 257 -14.70 -33.59 -9.97
C HIS A 257 -13.37 -32.88 -9.85
N PHE A 258 -12.28 -33.66 -9.90
CA PHE A 258 -10.92 -33.14 -9.94
C PHE A 258 -10.44 -33.06 -11.39
N LEU A 259 -10.13 -31.84 -11.84
CA LEU A 259 -9.58 -31.58 -13.16
C LEU A 259 -8.12 -31.15 -13.03
N GLU A 260 -7.29 -31.63 -13.95
CA GLU A 260 -5.92 -31.16 -14.07
C GLU A 260 -5.86 -29.66 -14.40
N GLN A 261 -4.67 -29.08 -14.25
CA GLN A 261 -4.45 -27.67 -14.54
C GLN A 261 -4.82 -27.34 -16.00
N LYS A 262 -5.59 -26.25 -16.19
CA LYS A 262 -6.05 -25.78 -17.51
C LYS A 262 -5.39 -24.46 -17.90
N GLU A 263 -5.42 -24.15 -19.20
CA GLU A 263 -5.06 -22.83 -19.70
C GLU A 263 -6.06 -21.77 -19.20
N GLN A 264 -5.59 -20.53 -19.06
CA GLN A 264 -6.40 -19.42 -18.54
C GLN A 264 -7.71 -19.23 -19.34
N LYS A 265 -7.65 -19.36 -20.68
CA LYS A 265 -8.82 -19.22 -21.56
C LYS A 265 -9.93 -20.22 -21.24
N ASP A 266 -9.57 -21.43 -20.82
CA ASP A 266 -10.53 -22.49 -20.52
C ASP A 266 -11.04 -22.35 -19.08
N ILE A 267 -10.20 -21.88 -18.14
CA ILE A 267 -10.62 -21.54 -16.77
C ILE A 267 -11.70 -20.45 -16.78
N ILE A 268 -11.61 -19.46 -17.68
CA ILE A 268 -12.64 -18.41 -17.82
C ILE A 268 -14.03 -19.03 -18.04
N ALA A 269 -14.14 -20.05 -18.91
CA ALA A 269 -15.43 -20.70 -19.15
C ALA A 269 -15.98 -21.39 -17.89
N TYR A 270 -15.12 -21.96 -17.04
CA TYR A 270 -15.54 -22.52 -15.75
C TYR A 270 -16.01 -21.44 -14.77
N TYR A 271 -15.34 -20.28 -14.70
CA TYR A 271 -15.84 -19.16 -13.90
C TYR A 271 -17.25 -18.76 -14.37
N TYR A 272 -17.48 -18.63 -15.68
CA TYR A 272 -18.81 -18.30 -16.20
C TYR A 272 -19.87 -19.41 -15.97
N ALA A 273 -19.47 -20.68 -16.00
CA ALA A 273 -20.38 -21.81 -15.78
C ALA A 273 -20.71 -22.05 -14.29
N CYS A 274 -19.87 -21.60 -13.36
CA CYS A 274 -20.11 -21.84 -11.94
C CYS A 274 -21.24 -20.98 -11.37
N ASP A 275 -21.86 -21.47 -10.30
CA ASP A 275 -22.84 -20.70 -9.51
C ASP A 275 -22.14 -19.91 -8.40
N ILE A 276 -21.00 -20.42 -7.90
CA ILE A 276 -20.21 -19.79 -6.85
C ILE A 276 -18.74 -20.19 -6.95
N PHE A 277 -17.84 -19.28 -6.61
CA PHE A 277 -16.41 -19.56 -6.47
C PHE A 277 -15.99 -19.55 -5.00
N VAL A 278 -15.20 -20.54 -4.57
CA VAL A 278 -14.79 -20.68 -3.17
C VAL A 278 -13.27 -20.85 -3.05
N LEU A 279 -12.67 -20.14 -2.09
CA LEU A 279 -11.24 -20.23 -1.76
C LEU A 279 -11.03 -20.40 -0.26
N SER A 280 -10.59 -21.58 0.17
CA SER A 280 -10.45 -21.98 1.58
C SER A 280 -9.04 -21.85 2.16
N SER A 281 -8.19 -21.00 1.58
CA SER A 281 -6.75 -20.98 1.91
C SER A 281 -6.46 -20.67 3.39
N LEU A 282 -5.47 -21.34 3.99
CA LEU A 282 -4.92 -20.99 5.31
C LEU A 282 -4.16 -19.67 5.28
N SER A 283 -3.63 -19.32 4.12
CA SER A 283 -2.79 -18.15 3.92
C SER A 283 -2.80 -17.76 2.44
N GLU A 284 -3.07 -16.49 2.18
CA GLU A 284 -3.09 -15.93 0.83
C GLU A 284 -2.73 -14.42 0.91
N SER A 285 -1.75 -14.01 0.09
CA SER A 285 -1.23 -12.64 0.11
C SER A 285 -2.07 -11.68 -0.74
N PHE A 286 -2.72 -12.22 -1.78
CA PHE A 286 -3.60 -11.45 -2.65
C PHE A 286 -4.80 -12.25 -3.15
N GLY A 287 -4.60 -13.46 -3.69
CA GLY A 287 -5.72 -14.29 -4.16
C GLY A 287 -6.27 -13.88 -5.52
N LYS A 288 -5.43 -13.90 -6.57
CA LYS A 288 -5.82 -13.52 -7.95
C LYS A 288 -7.12 -14.18 -8.42
N VAL A 289 -7.32 -15.47 -8.11
CA VAL A 289 -8.51 -16.24 -8.51
C VAL A 289 -9.82 -15.64 -7.98
N LEU A 290 -9.79 -14.91 -6.86
CA LEU A 290 -10.96 -14.16 -6.38
C LEU A 290 -11.31 -13.00 -7.31
N ILE A 291 -10.30 -12.28 -7.82
CA ILE A 291 -10.51 -11.19 -8.80
C ILE A 291 -10.99 -11.77 -10.12
N GLU A 292 -10.39 -12.87 -10.57
CA GLU A 292 -10.76 -13.55 -11.82
C GLU A 292 -12.23 -14.00 -11.79
N ALA A 293 -12.66 -14.68 -10.70
CA ALA A 293 -14.06 -15.08 -10.52
C ALA A 293 -15.00 -13.87 -10.38
N SER A 294 -14.61 -12.85 -9.62
CA SER A 294 -15.38 -11.61 -9.45
C SER A 294 -15.57 -10.89 -10.79
N ALA A 295 -14.54 -10.85 -11.64
CA ALA A 295 -14.59 -10.22 -12.96
C ALA A 295 -15.59 -10.90 -13.91
N CYS A 296 -15.77 -12.22 -13.75
CA CYS A 296 -16.81 -13.01 -14.42
C CYS A 296 -18.21 -12.82 -13.81
N GLY A 297 -18.37 -11.95 -12.81
CA GLY A 297 -19.64 -11.65 -12.18
C GLY A 297 -20.13 -12.75 -11.24
N LYS A 298 -19.21 -13.47 -10.59
CA LYS A 298 -19.55 -14.58 -9.69
C LYS A 298 -19.44 -14.17 -8.22
N PRO A 299 -20.39 -14.60 -7.38
CA PRO A 299 -20.23 -14.45 -5.94
C PRO A 299 -19.03 -15.29 -5.49
N VAL A 300 -18.24 -14.73 -4.58
CA VAL A 300 -17.03 -15.36 -4.04
C VAL A 300 -17.18 -15.59 -2.55
N ILE A 301 -16.71 -16.74 -2.06
CA ILE A 301 -16.56 -17.02 -0.63
C ILE A 301 -15.10 -17.33 -0.37
N SER A 302 -14.51 -16.71 0.65
CA SER A 302 -13.14 -17.02 1.03
C SER A 302 -12.91 -16.96 2.52
N THR A 303 -11.93 -17.71 3.00
CA THR A 303 -11.36 -17.50 4.33
C THR A 303 -10.77 -16.09 4.44
N ALA A 304 -10.87 -15.48 5.63
CA ALA A 304 -10.42 -14.11 5.93
C ALA A 304 -8.88 -13.96 5.98
N THR A 305 -8.22 -14.31 4.88
CA THR A 305 -6.79 -14.11 4.66
C THR A 305 -6.46 -12.64 4.34
N THR A 306 -5.19 -12.27 4.48
CA THR A 306 -4.76 -10.88 4.23
C THR A 306 -5.13 -10.38 2.83
N GLY A 307 -5.05 -11.24 1.80
CA GLY A 307 -5.44 -10.88 0.43
C GLY A 307 -6.94 -10.84 0.22
N ALA A 308 -7.67 -11.84 0.73
CA ALA A 308 -9.12 -11.92 0.56
C ALA A 308 -9.85 -10.71 1.16
N MET A 309 -9.39 -10.21 2.32
CA MET A 309 -9.96 -9.02 2.97
C MET A 309 -9.79 -7.71 2.18
N GLU A 310 -8.87 -7.65 1.20
CA GLU A 310 -8.73 -6.49 0.30
C GLU A 310 -9.73 -6.53 -0.87
N ILE A 311 -10.14 -7.74 -1.25
CA ILE A 311 -10.97 -8.00 -2.44
C ILE A 311 -12.45 -8.11 -2.06
N ILE A 312 -12.75 -8.70 -0.91
CA ILE A 312 -14.11 -9.01 -0.46
C ILE A 312 -14.55 -8.02 0.62
N LYS A 313 -15.63 -7.31 0.34
CA LYS A 313 -16.47 -6.61 1.30
C LYS A 313 -17.59 -7.57 1.73
N ASP A 314 -17.44 -8.10 2.93
CA ASP A 314 -18.32 -9.13 3.48
C ASP A 314 -19.81 -8.75 3.36
N GLY A 315 -20.62 -9.68 2.87
CA GLY A 315 -22.06 -9.52 2.63
C GLY A 315 -22.44 -8.65 1.41
N TYR A 316 -21.49 -7.92 0.80
CA TYR A 316 -21.77 -7.02 -0.32
C TYR A 316 -21.36 -7.61 -1.68
N ASN A 317 -20.11 -8.04 -1.81
CA ASN A 317 -19.56 -8.60 -3.05
C ASN A 317 -19.01 -10.04 -2.89
N GLY A 318 -19.23 -10.63 -1.72
CA GLY A 318 -18.78 -11.97 -1.36
C GLY A 318 -18.96 -12.19 0.14
N PHE A 319 -18.54 -13.35 0.63
CA PHE A 319 -18.46 -13.63 2.07
C PHE A 319 -17.04 -13.96 2.53
N LEU A 320 -16.71 -13.48 3.72
CA LEU A 320 -15.51 -13.83 4.46
C LEU A 320 -15.87 -14.76 5.62
N VAL A 321 -15.14 -15.86 5.73
CA VAL A 321 -15.30 -16.84 6.83
C VAL A 321 -14.00 -17.03 7.60
N GLY A 322 -14.09 -17.59 8.81
CA GLY A 322 -12.91 -17.95 9.60
C GLY A 322 -12.02 -18.98 8.88
N ILE A 323 -10.70 -18.92 9.10
CA ILE A 323 -9.78 -19.93 8.57
C ILE A 323 -10.10 -21.29 9.21
N GLY A 324 -10.35 -22.31 8.39
CA GLY A 324 -10.74 -23.65 8.84
C GLY A 324 -12.22 -23.79 9.25
N ASP A 325 -13.01 -22.73 9.15
CA ASP A 325 -14.44 -22.75 9.52
C ASP A 325 -15.30 -23.31 8.37
N TYR A 326 -15.26 -24.64 8.22
CA TYR A 326 -16.02 -25.33 7.18
C TYR A 326 -17.53 -25.19 7.37
N SER A 327 -18.01 -25.03 8.61
CA SER A 327 -19.45 -24.98 8.89
C SER A 327 -20.05 -23.65 8.43
N LEU A 328 -19.42 -22.53 8.78
CA LEU A 328 -19.87 -21.23 8.27
C LEU A 328 -19.67 -21.13 6.76
N MET A 329 -18.60 -21.72 6.21
CA MET A 329 -18.40 -21.80 4.76
C MET A 329 -19.55 -22.55 4.09
N GLY A 330 -19.95 -23.71 4.62
CA GLY A 330 -21.09 -24.49 4.15
C GLY A 330 -22.40 -23.71 4.21
N GLU A 331 -22.64 -23.00 5.31
CA GLU A 331 -23.82 -22.12 5.47
C GLU A 331 -23.87 -21.04 4.38
N LYS A 332 -22.75 -20.34 4.12
CA LYS A 332 -22.70 -19.29 3.10
C LYS A 332 -22.82 -19.83 1.67
N ILE A 333 -22.23 -21.00 1.38
CA ILE A 333 -22.45 -21.69 0.10
C ILE A 333 -23.94 -22.01 -0.06
N LEU A 334 -24.56 -22.61 0.97
CA LEU A 334 -25.98 -22.98 0.93
C LEU A 334 -26.88 -21.75 0.73
N TYR A 335 -26.57 -20.64 1.41
CA TYR A 335 -27.29 -19.38 1.28
C TYR A 335 -27.25 -18.84 -0.15
N ILE A 336 -26.06 -18.79 -0.79
CA ILE A 336 -25.92 -18.33 -2.17
C ILE A 336 -26.65 -19.25 -3.15
N LEU A 337 -26.53 -20.58 -2.97
CA LEU A 337 -27.18 -21.54 -3.87
C LEU A 337 -28.71 -21.52 -3.77
N LYS A 338 -29.29 -21.10 -2.64
CA LYS A 338 -30.73 -20.98 -2.42
C LYS A 338 -31.32 -19.62 -2.80
N ASN A 339 -30.51 -18.57 -2.88
CA ASN A 339 -30.98 -17.20 -3.09
C ASN A 339 -30.39 -16.61 -4.38
N PHE A 340 -31.03 -16.93 -5.51
CA PHE A 340 -30.54 -16.55 -6.84
C PHE A 340 -30.36 -15.04 -7.02
N ASP A 341 -31.35 -14.23 -6.59
CA ASP A 341 -31.27 -12.77 -6.74
C ASP A 341 -30.12 -12.17 -5.92
N VAL A 342 -29.88 -12.71 -4.73
CA VAL A 342 -28.75 -12.30 -3.87
C VAL A 342 -27.43 -12.69 -4.52
N ALA A 343 -27.32 -13.91 -5.05
CA ALA A 343 -26.14 -14.38 -5.76
C ALA A 343 -25.82 -13.50 -6.98
N LEU A 344 -26.84 -13.14 -7.76
CA LEU A 344 -26.72 -12.29 -8.93
C LEU A 344 -26.27 -10.88 -8.56
N ALA A 345 -26.92 -10.24 -7.59
CA ALA A 345 -26.57 -8.90 -7.11
C ALA A 345 -25.13 -8.87 -6.55
N MET A 346 -24.77 -9.88 -5.74
CA MET A 346 -23.43 -10.01 -5.17
C MET A 346 -22.36 -10.18 -6.25
N GLY A 347 -22.61 -11.03 -7.26
CA GLY A 347 -21.70 -11.21 -8.39
C GLY A 347 -21.52 -9.92 -9.22
N GLN A 348 -22.60 -9.17 -9.45
CA GLN A 348 -22.53 -7.86 -10.12
C GLN A 348 -21.73 -6.84 -9.31
N ASN A 349 -21.94 -6.79 -7.99
CA ASN A 349 -21.16 -5.95 -7.08
C ASN A 349 -19.67 -6.33 -7.08
N ALA A 350 -19.36 -7.63 -7.12
CA ALA A 350 -18.00 -8.15 -7.22
C ALA A 350 -17.33 -7.69 -8.51
N LYS A 351 -18.00 -7.86 -9.64
CA LYS A 351 -17.52 -7.40 -10.95
C LYS A 351 -17.23 -5.91 -10.93
N LYS A 352 -18.20 -5.08 -10.52
CA LYS A 352 -18.03 -3.64 -10.44
C LYS A 352 -16.83 -3.25 -9.57
N TYR A 353 -16.75 -3.81 -8.36
CA TYR A 353 -15.68 -3.50 -7.42
C TYR A 353 -14.30 -3.83 -8.00
N VAL A 354 -14.14 -4.98 -8.66
CA VAL A 354 -12.81 -5.35 -9.17
C VAL A 354 -12.37 -4.54 -10.38
N PHE A 355 -13.29 -4.21 -11.29
CA PHE A 355 -12.99 -3.32 -12.42
C PHE A 355 -12.60 -1.90 -11.95
N GLU A 356 -13.22 -1.39 -10.89
CA GLU A 356 -12.90 -0.06 -10.34
C GLU A 356 -11.56 -0.02 -9.57
N ASN A 357 -11.15 -1.11 -8.93
CA ASN A 357 -10.05 -1.10 -7.95
C ASN A 357 -8.80 -1.87 -8.39
N PHE A 358 -8.92 -2.82 -9.32
CA PHE A 358 -7.83 -3.75 -9.66
C PHE A 358 -7.50 -3.82 -11.15
N ASP A 359 -7.91 -2.84 -11.96
CA ASP A 359 -7.56 -2.80 -13.38
C ASP A 359 -6.03 -2.90 -13.61
N GLY A 360 -5.64 -3.85 -14.45
CA GLY A 360 -4.24 -4.20 -14.65
C GLY A 360 -3.37 -3.05 -15.16
N LYS A 361 -3.91 -2.14 -15.97
CA LYS A 361 -3.14 -0.99 -16.50
C LYS A 361 -2.87 0.01 -15.39
N VAL A 362 -3.90 0.35 -14.61
CA VAL A 362 -3.78 1.28 -13.47
C VAL A 362 -2.79 0.73 -12.43
N VAL A 363 -2.87 -0.55 -12.10
CA VAL A 363 -1.94 -1.17 -11.14
C VAL A 363 -0.52 -1.20 -11.70
N THR A 364 -0.33 -1.48 -12.99
CA THR A 364 0.98 -1.45 -13.66
C THR A 364 1.59 -0.06 -13.59
N GLU A 365 0.83 1.00 -13.87
CA GLU A 365 1.29 2.39 -13.78
C GLU A 365 1.74 2.75 -12.36
N LYS A 366 0.98 2.33 -11.33
CA LYS A 366 1.39 2.51 -9.92
C LYS A 366 2.72 1.81 -9.60
N ILE A 367 2.96 0.62 -10.16
CA ILE A 367 4.23 -0.11 -9.99
C ILE A 367 5.38 0.66 -10.64
N ILE A 368 5.23 1.08 -11.89
CA ILE A 368 6.27 1.82 -12.61
C ILE A 368 6.58 3.16 -11.92
N ALA A 369 5.55 3.89 -11.50
CA ALA A 369 5.71 5.12 -10.73
C ALA A 369 6.48 4.87 -9.43
N PHE A 370 6.20 3.77 -8.73
CA PHE A 370 6.93 3.39 -7.54
C PHE A 370 8.40 3.05 -7.83
N TRP A 371 8.69 2.33 -8.91
CA TRP A 371 10.07 2.05 -9.32
C TRP A 371 10.85 3.33 -9.64
N ASN A 372 10.24 4.25 -10.40
CA ASN A 372 10.83 5.55 -10.70
C ASN A 372 11.13 6.35 -9.42
N ASN A 373 10.22 6.34 -8.44
CA ASN A 373 10.43 7.00 -7.15
C ASN A 373 11.60 6.40 -6.33
N ILE A 374 11.94 5.12 -6.53
CA ILE A 374 13.07 4.48 -5.85
C ILE A 374 14.39 4.86 -6.53
N VAL A 375 14.42 4.80 -7.87
CA VAL A 375 15.62 5.03 -8.68
C VAL A 375 16.02 6.49 -8.68
N HIS A 376 15.08 7.37 -9.00
CA HIS A 376 15.28 8.79 -8.87
C HIS A 376 15.13 9.10 -7.39
N VAL A 377 16.24 9.00 -6.66
CA VAL A 377 16.38 9.61 -5.34
C VAL A 377 16.23 11.12 -5.53
N ILE A 378 15.01 11.58 -5.73
CA ILE A 378 14.57 12.81 -5.13
C ILE A 378 14.72 12.51 -3.64
N GLU A 379 15.76 13.04 -3.00
CA GLU A 379 16.08 12.86 -1.59
C GLU A 379 14.80 12.83 -0.74
N SER A 380 14.31 11.62 -0.42
CA SER A 380 12.98 11.37 0.14
C SER A 380 11.84 12.17 -0.54
N ALA A 381 11.46 11.77 -1.75
CA ALA A 381 10.11 11.98 -2.28
C ALA A 381 9.15 10.84 -1.87
N SER A 382 9.35 10.23 -0.69
CA SER A 382 8.18 9.69 -0.01
C SER A 382 7.26 10.90 0.24
N PHE A 383 6.14 10.96 -0.49
CA PHE A 383 5.05 11.91 -0.29
C PHE A 383 5.22 13.32 -0.91
N LEU A 384 5.49 13.43 -2.22
CA LEU A 384 5.13 14.66 -2.94
C LEU A 384 3.61 14.78 -3.03
N ARG A 385 2.97 15.15 -1.91
CA ARG A 385 1.58 15.60 -1.93
C ARG A 385 1.59 17.05 -2.37
N GLN A 386 0.86 17.35 -3.43
CA GLN A 386 0.53 18.72 -3.78
C GLN A 386 -0.30 19.31 -2.63
N GLU A 387 0.04 20.53 -2.21
CA GLU A 387 -0.68 21.27 -1.16
C GLU A 387 -1.30 22.50 -1.82
N ILE A 388 -2.63 22.50 -1.94
CA ILE A 388 -3.43 23.66 -2.36
C ILE A 388 -4.21 24.15 -1.15
N LYS A 389 -4.47 25.46 -1.07
CA LYS A 389 -5.27 26.01 0.01
C LYS A 389 -6.38 26.86 -0.55
N PHE A 390 -7.44 26.95 0.23
CA PHE A 390 -8.63 27.69 -0.11
C PHE A 390 -9.14 28.47 1.08
N LEU A 391 -9.85 29.57 0.79
CA LEU A 391 -10.55 30.37 1.78
C LEU A 391 -12.01 29.94 1.84
N ILE A 392 -12.51 29.64 3.04
CA ILE A 392 -13.86 29.15 3.31
C ILE A 392 -14.57 30.09 4.28
N PRO A 393 -15.67 30.75 3.89
CA PRO A 393 -16.53 31.49 4.81
C PRO A 393 -17.06 30.62 5.96
N TRP A 394 -17.17 31.17 7.17
CA TRP A 394 -17.57 30.38 8.36
C TRP A 394 -18.99 29.81 8.28
N ASP A 395 -19.91 30.51 7.64
CA ASP A 395 -21.28 30.08 7.37
C ASP A 395 -21.36 28.84 6.46
N GLN A 396 -20.36 28.64 5.60
CA GLN A 396 -20.29 27.48 4.70
C GLN A 396 -19.50 26.29 5.28
N LEU A 397 -18.64 26.53 6.27
CA LEU A 397 -17.66 25.56 6.78
C LEU A 397 -18.29 24.23 7.22
N ASN A 398 -19.31 24.28 8.08
CA ASN A 398 -19.93 23.07 8.63
C ASN A 398 -20.66 22.27 7.55
N THR A 399 -21.31 22.97 6.61
CA THR A 399 -22.00 22.35 5.47
C THR A 399 -21.02 21.63 4.55
N ILE A 400 -19.90 22.27 4.22
CA ILE A 400 -18.83 21.67 3.41
C ILE A 400 -18.24 20.44 4.11
N ILE A 401 -17.91 20.53 5.40
CA ILE A 401 -17.43 19.38 6.18
C ILE A 401 -18.44 18.24 6.13
N GLY A 402 -19.74 18.52 6.33
CA GLY A 402 -20.82 17.54 6.26
C GLY A 402 -20.92 16.84 4.90
N GLU A 403 -20.73 17.56 3.79
CA GLU A 403 -20.70 16.94 2.45
C GLU A 403 -19.46 16.06 2.26
N MET A 404 -18.28 16.52 2.72
CA MET A 404 -17.04 15.74 2.61
C MET A 404 -17.06 14.46 3.46
N ARG A 405 -17.83 14.42 4.55
CA ARG A 405 -17.99 13.23 5.42
C ARG A 405 -18.58 12.02 4.71
N LYS A 406 -19.23 12.21 3.55
CA LYS A 406 -19.69 11.11 2.69
C LYS A 406 -18.54 10.34 2.04
N PHE A 407 -17.37 10.96 1.91
CA PHE A 407 -16.21 10.44 1.17
C PHE A 407 -14.96 10.29 2.04
N MET A 408 -14.93 10.93 3.22
CA MET A 408 -13.77 11.03 4.07
C MET A 408 -14.11 10.78 5.54
N GLU A 409 -13.12 10.27 6.27
CA GLU A 409 -13.19 10.01 7.71
C GLU A 409 -12.34 11.04 8.47
N PHE A 410 -12.65 11.27 9.75
CA PHE A 410 -11.83 12.14 10.59
C PHE A 410 -10.46 11.49 10.88
N ASP A 411 -9.40 12.31 10.96
CA ASP A 411 -8.10 11.82 11.43
C ASP A 411 -8.15 11.48 12.93
N GLU A 412 -7.14 10.77 13.44
CA GLU A 412 -7.09 10.28 14.82
C GLU A 412 -7.40 11.38 15.87
N TYR A 413 -6.82 12.56 15.73
CA TYR A 413 -7.03 13.71 16.63
C TYR A 413 -8.45 14.26 16.52
N SER A 414 -8.98 14.37 15.30
CA SER A 414 -10.35 14.84 15.07
C SER A 414 -11.38 13.80 15.50
N ASN A 415 -11.03 12.51 15.48
CA ASN A 415 -11.90 11.43 15.93
C ASN A 415 -12.01 11.36 17.46
N ILE A 416 -10.90 11.56 18.17
CA ILE A 416 -10.86 11.63 19.65
C ILE A 416 -11.76 12.75 20.19
N THR A 417 -11.85 13.85 19.45
CA THR A 417 -12.68 15.01 19.82
C THR A 417 -14.12 14.90 19.33
N GLY A 418 -14.53 13.76 18.75
CA GLY A 418 -15.88 13.55 18.22
C GLY A 418 -16.18 14.38 16.97
N GLY A 419 -15.16 14.79 16.21
CA GLY A 419 -15.27 15.68 15.05
C GLY A 419 -15.16 17.17 15.40
N ASN A 420 -14.89 17.52 16.66
CA ASN A 420 -14.67 18.90 17.07
C ASN A 420 -13.28 19.42 16.66
N PHE A 421 -13.15 20.74 16.58
CA PHE A 421 -11.85 21.35 16.28
C PHE A 421 -10.95 21.36 17.53
N TYR A 422 -9.70 20.98 17.38
CA TYR A 422 -8.68 21.01 18.44
C TYR A 422 -7.71 22.18 18.27
N LYS A 423 -7.17 22.69 19.39
CA LYS A 423 -6.25 23.85 19.38
C LYS A 423 -4.87 23.44 18.86
N ILE A 424 -4.27 24.31 18.06
CA ILE A 424 -2.89 24.21 17.61
C ILE A 424 -2.18 25.54 17.88
N ILE A 425 -0.99 25.45 18.45
CA ILE A 425 -0.09 26.59 18.64
C ILE A 425 1.17 26.31 17.83
N ASN A 426 1.64 27.29 17.04
CA ASN A 426 2.93 27.23 16.36
C ASN A 426 3.76 28.45 16.77
N VAL A 427 4.95 28.23 17.31
CA VAL A 427 5.96 29.27 17.54
C VAL A 427 6.95 29.22 16.38
N TYR A 428 7.09 30.32 15.64
CA TYR A 428 7.97 30.41 14.48
C TYR A 428 9.32 31.00 14.87
N PHE A 429 10.38 30.41 14.30
CA PHE A 429 11.75 30.88 14.44
C PHE A 429 12.17 31.54 13.14
N ASP A 430 12.79 32.71 13.26
CA ASP A 430 13.37 33.46 12.15
C ASP A 430 14.51 34.33 12.71
N THR A 431 15.23 35.00 11.82
CA THR A 431 16.21 36.04 12.17
C THR A 431 15.50 37.34 12.54
N GLN A 432 16.21 38.28 13.18
CA GLN A 432 15.65 39.59 13.54
C GLN A 432 15.21 40.40 12.31
N ASP A 433 15.87 40.20 11.17
CA ASP A 433 15.57 40.80 9.87
C ASP A 433 14.60 39.95 9.02
N PHE A 434 13.96 38.92 9.59
CA PHE A 434 12.96 38.07 8.93
C PHE A 434 13.44 37.43 7.61
N GLN A 435 14.64 36.82 7.60
CA GLN A 435 15.19 36.20 6.40
C GLN A 435 14.29 35.11 5.82
N CYS A 436 13.67 34.25 6.64
CA CYS A 436 12.76 33.22 6.14
C CYS A 436 11.49 33.83 5.52
N TYR A 437 11.03 34.99 5.99
CA TYR A 437 9.94 35.73 5.35
C TYR A 437 10.38 36.31 4.00
N HIS A 438 11.54 36.96 3.92
CA HIS A 438 12.00 37.61 2.69
C HIS A 438 12.38 36.64 1.57
N GLN A 439 12.83 35.42 1.91
CA GLN A 439 13.07 34.34 0.94
C GLN A 439 11.86 34.05 0.05
N ARG A 440 10.63 34.37 0.49
CA ARG A 440 9.40 34.21 -0.32
C ARG A 440 9.41 34.98 -1.65
N LYS A 441 10.21 36.05 -1.76
CA LYS A 441 10.28 36.89 -2.96
C LYS A 441 11.10 36.25 -4.09
N ASP A 442 11.88 35.20 -3.79
CA ASP A 442 12.73 34.50 -4.74
C ASP A 442 12.15 33.09 -5.02
N ILE A 443 11.36 32.98 -6.09
CA ILE A 443 10.67 31.73 -6.49
C ILE A 443 11.66 30.59 -6.83
N THR A 444 12.92 30.91 -7.13
CA THR A 444 13.93 29.93 -7.51
C THR A 444 14.55 29.20 -6.31
N LYS A 445 14.42 29.76 -5.11
CA LYS A 445 15.02 29.23 -3.88
C LYS A 445 14.08 28.32 -3.09
N GLU A 446 14.67 27.36 -2.39
CA GLU A 446 13.95 26.52 -1.44
C GLU A 446 13.56 27.34 -0.20
N LEU A 447 12.26 27.41 0.09
CA LEU A 447 11.71 28.11 1.25
C LEU A 447 11.73 27.21 2.47
N THR A 448 12.50 27.58 3.49
CA THR A 448 12.55 26.83 4.75
C THR A 448 11.87 27.58 5.88
N LYS A 449 11.10 26.86 6.70
CA LYS A 449 10.43 27.39 7.89
C LYS A 449 10.70 26.52 9.10
N TYR A 450 11.08 27.16 10.19
CA TYR A 450 11.39 26.52 11.46
C TYR A 450 10.28 26.87 12.45
N ARG A 451 9.74 25.86 13.14
CA ARG A 451 8.71 26.11 14.15
C ARG A 451 8.70 25.06 15.25
N LEU A 452 8.20 25.46 16.40
CA LEU A 452 7.76 24.58 17.46
C LEU A 452 6.24 24.45 17.41
N ARG A 453 5.70 23.24 17.30
CA ARG A 453 4.25 22.99 17.31
C ARG A 453 3.80 22.36 18.63
N ILE A 454 2.65 22.79 19.11
CA ILE A 454 2.04 22.36 20.37
C ILE A 454 0.56 22.01 20.10
N TYR A 455 0.08 20.95 20.75
CA TYR A 455 -1.28 20.42 20.62
C TYR A 455 -2.10 20.54 21.92
N VAL A 456 -1.44 20.88 23.02
CA VAL A 456 -2.04 21.09 24.34
C VAL A 456 -1.81 22.53 24.77
N GLU A 457 -2.65 23.02 25.69
CA GLU A 457 -2.46 24.34 26.28
C GLU A 457 -1.22 24.31 27.19
N PRO A 458 -0.30 25.29 27.10
CA PRO A 458 0.89 25.30 27.94
C PRO A 458 0.55 25.49 29.42
N ASP A 459 0.41 24.39 30.17
CA ASP A 459 0.34 24.37 31.63
C ASP A 459 1.73 24.20 32.27
N THR A 460 1.79 24.17 33.60
CA THR A 460 3.03 24.32 34.38
C THR A 460 3.84 23.03 34.59
N GLU A 461 3.34 21.84 34.22
CA GLU A 461 3.94 20.54 34.60
C GLU A 461 4.84 19.88 33.54
N ASP A 462 5.15 20.60 32.45
CA ASP A 462 5.86 20.12 31.24
C ASP A 462 4.96 19.35 30.26
N PHE A 463 5.12 19.63 28.97
CA PHE A 463 4.24 19.14 27.92
C PHE A 463 5.00 18.79 26.65
N ILE A 464 4.35 18.03 25.77
CA ILE A 464 4.97 17.59 24.52
C ILE A 464 4.96 18.70 23.48
N VAL A 465 6.13 18.93 22.89
CA VAL A 465 6.32 19.83 21.77
C VAL A 465 6.88 19.10 20.56
N TYR A 466 6.67 19.71 19.41
CA TYR A 466 7.07 19.17 18.12
C TYR A 466 7.90 20.18 17.35
N PRO A 467 9.25 20.18 17.51
CA PRO A 467 10.14 20.94 16.64
C PRO A 467 9.99 20.44 15.19
N GLU A 468 9.85 21.37 14.26
CA GLU A 468 9.58 21.09 12.85
C GLU A 468 10.41 21.97 11.91
N ILE A 469 10.93 21.33 10.86
CA ILE A 469 11.57 21.99 9.71
C ILE A 469 10.70 21.71 8.49
N LYS A 470 10.13 22.76 7.87
CA LYS A 470 9.33 22.66 6.63
C LYS A 470 10.11 23.31 5.48
N LYS A 471 10.60 22.52 4.53
CA LYS A 471 11.27 22.97 3.31
C LYS A 471 10.29 22.90 2.13
N ARG A 472 10.23 23.90 1.27
CA ARG A 472 9.32 23.98 0.12
C ARG A 472 10.05 24.46 -1.13
N LYS A 473 9.92 23.70 -2.23
CA LYS A 473 10.43 24.09 -3.56
C LYS A 473 9.30 23.96 -4.58
N GLY A 474 8.79 25.10 -5.06
CA GLY A 474 7.57 25.13 -5.90
C GLY A 474 6.32 24.57 -5.18
N LYS A 475 5.71 23.54 -5.76
CA LYS A 475 4.56 22.81 -5.20
C LYS A 475 4.94 21.66 -4.24
N TYR A 476 6.23 21.39 -4.10
CA TYR A 476 6.75 20.28 -3.29
C TYR A 476 7.12 20.74 -1.88
N VAL A 477 6.79 19.93 -0.88
CA VAL A 477 6.97 20.25 0.55
C VAL A 477 7.58 19.07 1.27
N LYS A 478 8.73 19.28 1.92
CA LYS A 478 9.38 18.34 2.84
C LYS A 478 9.17 18.81 4.28
N LYS A 479 8.85 17.89 5.17
CA LYS A 479 8.60 18.20 6.58
C LYS A 479 9.30 17.19 7.48
N PHE A 480 10.15 17.70 8.35
CA PHE A 480 10.77 16.95 9.44
C PHE A 480 10.12 17.34 10.76
N ARG A 481 9.90 16.37 11.66
CA ARG A 481 9.27 16.60 12.96
C ARG A 481 9.88 15.66 13.99
N VAL A 482 10.19 16.19 15.17
CA VAL A 482 10.60 15.40 16.35
C VAL A 482 9.54 15.54 17.44
N LYS A 483 9.37 14.53 18.29
CA LYS A 483 8.53 14.58 19.50
C LYS A 483 9.46 14.64 20.71
N ILE A 484 9.32 15.65 21.56
CA ILE A 484 10.17 15.86 22.73
C ILE A 484 9.39 16.62 23.82
N SER A 485 9.78 16.54 25.09
CA SER A 485 9.21 17.39 26.13
C SER A 485 9.68 18.85 25.96
N TYR A 486 8.89 19.80 26.46
CA TYR A 486 9.24 21.21 26.41
C TYR A 486 10.46 21.51 27.28
N SER A 487 10.57 20.89 28.45
CA SER A 487 11.72 21.02 29.35
C SER A 487 13.03 20.60 28.66
N ASP A 488 13.04 19.45 27.99
CA ASP A 488 14.20 18.95 27.25
C ASP A 488 14.52 19.83 26.05
N PHE A 489 13.51 20.24 25.28
CA PHE A 489 13.71 21.15 24.16
C PHE A 489 14.27 22.50 24.62
N SER A 490 13.73 23.07 25.71
CA SER A 490 14.19 24.31 26.29
C SER A 490 15.64 24.21 26.75
N ARG A 491 16.01 23.13 27.45
CA ARG A 491 17.39 22.86 27.88
C ARG A 491 18.34 22.74 26.69
N ILE A 492 17.95 22.01 25.64
CA ILE A 492 18.74 21.86 24.41
C ILE A 492 18.97 23.21 23.74
N MET A 493 17.93 24.04 23.63
CA MET A 493 18.03 25.37 23.01
C MET A 493 18.83 26.36 23.88
N GLN A 494 18.77 26.26 25.20
CA GLN A 494 19.56 27.09 26.12
C GLN A 494 21.05 26.74 26.06
N ASN A 495 21.38 25.45 26.04
CA ASN A 495 22.77 24.97 26.02
C ASN A 495 23.37 24.93 24.60
N MET A 496 22.54 25.10 23.57
CA MET A 496 22.91 24.93 22.16
C MET A 496 23.62 23.60 21.87
N SER A 497 23.27 22.54 22.61
CA SER A 497 23.93 21.24 22.54
C SER A 497 22.97 20.10 22.87
N LEU A 498 23.19 18.95 22.24
CA LEU A 498 22.52 17.69 22.60
C LEU A 498 23.38 16.94 23.64
N ASP A 499 22.79 16.65 24.81
CA ASP A 499 23.44 15.80 25.81
C ASP A 499 23.63 14.38 25.26
N LYS A 500 24.83 13.80 25.45
CA LYS A 500 25.18 12.43 25.01
C LYS A 500 24.28 11.33 25.61
N ALA A 501 23.58 11.62 26.70
CA ALA A 501 22.67 10.70 27.39
C ALA A 501 21.20 10.79 26.93
N SER A 502 20.87 11.64 25.94
CA SER A 502 19.50 11.76 25.44
C SER A 502 19.05 10.45 24.75
N ASN A 503 18.04 9.78 25.31
CA ASN A 503 17.50 8.49 24.84
C ASN A 503 16.61 8.68 23.58
N MET A 504 17.16 9.37 22.58
CA MET A 504 16.47 9.83 21.37
C MET A 504 16.93 9.01 20.14
N PRO A 505 16.02 8.60 19.24
CA PRO A 505 16.37 7.90 18.00
C PRO A 505 17.35 8.71 17.12
N ALA A 506 18.22 8.03 16.37
CA ALA A 506 19.25 8.67 15.54
C ALA A 506 18.69 9.72 14.56
N GLU A 507 17.59 9.41 13.86
CA GLU A 507 16.91 10.35 12.95
C GLU A 507 16.39 11.60 13.66
N SER A 508 15.90 11.45 14.90
CA SER A 508 15.43 12.58 15.69
C SER A 508 16.59 13.46 16.18
N ARG A 509 17.74 12.85 16.49
CA ARG A 509 18.97 13.60 16.81
C ARG A 509 19.45 14.42 15.63
N GLU A 510 19.46 13.86 14.42
CA GLU A 510 19.87 14.59 13.20
C GLU A 510 19.01 15.84 12.97
N ILE A 511 17.68 15.74 13.11
CA ILE A 511 16.78 16.89 12.94
C ILE A 511 17.03 17.98 14.00
N ILE A 512 17.26 17.58 15.26
CA ILE A 512 17.57 18.54 16.33
C ILE A 512 18.96 19.16 16.11
N GLN A 513 19.95 18.40 15.65
CA GLN A 513 21.26 18.91 15.27
C GLN A 513 21.16 19.93 14.13
N GLU A 514 20.37 19.66 13.10
CA GLU A 514 20.10 20.62 12.02
C GLU A 514 19.44 21.90 12.59
N PHE A 515 18.45 21.74 13.48
CA PHE A 515 17.78 22.88 14.12
C PHE A 515 18.77 23.74 14.93
N LEU A 516 19.66 23.11 15.71
CA LEU A 516 20.69 23.78 16.50
C LEU A 516 21.76 24.45 15.63
N GLN A 517 22.25 23.77 14.61
CA GLN A 517 23.26 24.29 13.70
C GLN A 517 22.75 25.57 13.02
N ILE A 518 21.53 25.56 12.52
CA ILE A 518 20.95 26.70 11.82
C ILE A 518 20.60 27.82 12.80
N ALA A 519 20.04 27.48 13.98
CA ALA A 519 19.81 28.46 15.03
C ALA A 519 21.11 29.16 15.46
N SER A 520 22.24 28.43 15.53
CA SER A 520 23.55 28.98 15.86
C SER A 520 24.15 29.81 14.71
N GLN A 521 24.15 29.29 13.48
CA GLN A 521 24.78 29.93 12.32
C GLN A 521 24.06 31.22 11.92
N HIS A 522 22.73 31.23 12.02
CA HIS A 522 21.89 32.35 11.56
C HIS A 522 21.28 33.16 12.70
N GLN A 523 21.65 32.89 13.95
CA GLN A 523 21.10 33.56 15.15
C GLN A 523 19.56 33.54 15.21
N MET A 524 18.93 32.46 14.73
CA MET A 524 17.46 32.37 14.72
C MET A 524 16.91 32.28 16.13
N LYS A 525 15.82 33.00 16.39
CA LYS A 525 15.14 33.03 17.69
C LYS A 525 13.63 32.89 17.46
N PRO A 526 12.86 32.43 18.46
CA PRO A 526 11.41 32.46 18.36
C PRO A 526 10.93 33.92 18.31
N ILE A 527 10.24 34.30 17.23
CA ILE A 527 9.86 35.69 16.95
C ILE A 527 8.35 35.95 17.08
N LEU A 528 7.51 34.97 16.73
CA LEU A 528 6.05 35.09 16.77
C LEU A 528 5.39 33.75 17.02
N PHE A 529 4.15 33.79 17.50
CA PHE A 529 3.28 32.61 17.58
C PHE A 529 2.05 32.77 16.68
N VAL A 530 1.49 31.63 16.25
CA VAL A 530 0.20 31.55 15.54
C VAL A 530 -0.63 30.44 16.15
N ASN A 531 -1.82 30.81 16.62
CA ASN A 531 -2.84 29.90 17.13
C ASN A 531 -3.97 29.74 16.14
N TYR A 532 -4.57 28.56 16.14
CA TYR A 532 -5.82 28.30 15.43
C TYR A 532 -6.45 27.01 15.94
N LYS A 533 -7.72 26.81 15.60
CA LYS A 533 -8.45 25.56 15.79
C LYS A 533 -8.42 24.74 14.52
N ARG A 534 -8.18 23.42 14.61
CA ARG A 534 -8.02 22.49 13.47
C ARG A 534 -9.02 21.34 13.51
N CYS A 535 -9.57 21.01 12.35
CA CYS A 535 -10.24 19.74 12.06
C CYS A 535 -9.60 19.13 10.82
N ALA A 536 -9.34 17.82 10.80
CA ALA A 536 -8.68 17.17 9.68
C ALA A 536 -9.37 15.85 9.30
N MET A 537 -9.41 15.59 8.00
CA MET A 537 -10.08 14.45 7.38
C MET A 537 -9.13 13.73 6.43
N VAL A 538 -9.23 12.41 6.37
CA VAL A 538 -8.49 11.52 5.47
C VAL A 538 -9.47 10.77 4.58
N GLY A 539 -9.11 10.55 3.31
CA GLY A 539 -10.00 9.80 2.39
C GLY A 539 -10.22 8.37 2.89
N GLY A 540 -11.47 7.92 2.93
CA GLY A 540 -11.83 6.61 3.51
C GLY A 540 -11.16 5.45 2.77
N LEU A 541 -11.50 5.29 1.48
CA LEU A 541 -10.90 4.26 0.61
C LEU A 541 -9.58 4.73 -0.05
N ASN A 542 -9.40 6.05 -0.20
CA ASN A 542 -8.21 6.65 -0.79
C ASN A 542 -7.44 7.45 0.27
N LYS A 543 -6.52 6.79 0.99
CA LYS A 543 -5.70 7.41 2.04
C LYS A 543 -4.68 8.43 1.52
N ASP A 544 -4.59 8.61 0.20
CA ASP A 544 -3.68 9.59 -0.41
C ASP A 544 -4.22 11.03 -0.36
N ILE A 545 -5.54 11.23 -0.13
CA ILE A 545 -6.13 12.56 0.09
C ILE A 545 -6.29 12.90 1.58
N ARG A 546 -5.88 14.11 1.96
CA ARG A 546 -6.11 14.69 3.29
C ARG A 546 -6.61 16.13 3.15
N VAL A 547 -7.70 16.45 3.82
CA VAL A 547 -8.28 17.80 3.87
C VAL A 547 -8.17 18.30 5.31
N ILE A 548 -7.73 19.54 5.48
CA ILE A 548 -7.52 20.15 6.80
C ILE A 548 -8.25 21.48 6.81
N PHE A 549 -9.10 21.68 7.81
CA PHE A 549 -9.80 22.93 8.07
C PHE A 549 -9.18 23.60 9.28
N ASP A 550 -8.77 24.86 9.13
CA ASP A 550 -8.23 25.67 10.21
C ASP A 550 -9.04 26.97 10.34
N LYS A 551 -9.40 27.35 11.56
CA LYS A 551 -10.21 28.55 11.85
C LYS A 551 -9.73 29.28 13.11
N GLU A 552 -10.29 30.47 13.36
CA GLU A 552 -10.00 31.28 14.56
C GLU A 552 -8.50 31.58 14.70
N PHE A 553 -7.91 32.16 13.67
CA PHE A 553 -6.48 32.46 13.62
C PHE A 553 -6.13 33.68 14.47
N THR A 554 -5.24 33.50 15.45
CA THR A 554 -4.63 34.60 16.20
C THR A 554 -3.12 34.53 16.16
N ALA A 555 -2.43 35.67 16.22
CA ALA A 555 -0.98 35.72 16.32
C ALA A 555 -0.48 36.94 17.10
N GLY A 556 0.72 36.82 17.64
CA GLY A 556 1.41 37.91 18.31
C GLY A 556 2.91 37.67 18.32
N SER A 557 3.66 38.69 18.71
CA SER A 557 5.10 38.57 18.97
C SER A 557 5.34 37.57 20.10
N PHE A 558 6.37 36.75 19.97
CA PHE A 558 6.65 35.72 20.97
C PHE A 558 7.34 36.34 22.20
N GLN A 559 6.69 36.27 23.36
CA GLN A 559 7.22 36.77 24.64
C GLN A 559 7.49 35.66 25.66
N GLY A 560 7.28 34.40 25.27
CA GLY A 560 7.37 33.24 26.15
C GLY A 560 6.25 32.24 25.89
N ILE A 561 6.49 30.96 26.19
CA ILE A 561 5.59 29.86 25.82
C ILE A 561 4.22 29.94 26.52
N HIS A 562 4.17 30.51 27.72
CA HIS A 562 2.94 30.68 28.50
C HIS A 562 2.16 31.96 28.14
N LYS A 563 2.72 32.83 27.29
CA LYS A 563 2.09 34.09 26.83
C LYS A 563 1.52 33.99 25.41
N VAL A 564 1.43 32.78 24.87
CA VAL A 564 0.97 32.54 23.49
C VAL A 564 -0.56 32.60 23.34
N SER A 565 -1.33 33.06 24.34
CA SER A 565 -2.80 33.19 24.26
C SER A 565 -3.28 34.53 23.70
N ASP A 566 -2.48 35.59 23.83
CA ASP A 566 -2.93 36.98 23.69
C ASP A 566 -2.55 37.54 22.32
N GLY A 567 -3.15 37.00 21.26
CA GLY A 567 -2.83 37.34 19.86
C GLY A 567 -3.91 38.17 19.17
N ASN A 568 -3.49 38.99 18.21
CA ASN A 568 -4.36 39.70 17.27
C ASN A 568 -5.01 38.73 16.29
N ILE A 569 -6.27 38.98 15.92
CA ILE A 569 -6.99 38.22 14.90
C ILE A 569 -6.31 38.42 13.53
N LEU A 570 -6.04 37.30 12.83
CA LEU A 570 -5.40 37.32 11.51
C LEU A 570 -6.38 37.30 10.34
N LEU A 571 -7.50 36.59 10.51
CA LEU A 571 -8.52 36.41 9.48
C LEU A 571 -9.89 36.46 10.14
N GLU A 572 -10.69 37.46 9.79
CA GLU A 572 -12.06 37.61 10.26
C GLU A 572 -13.01 36.78 9.39
N ASN A 573 -13.96 36.07 10.03
CA ASN A 573 -15.06 35.35 9.39
C ASN A 573 -14.69 34.33 8.29
N ALA A 574 -13.43 33.90 8.25
CA ALA A 574 -12.93 32.95 7.25
C ALA A 574 -12.08 31.84 7.88
N SER A 575 -12.11 30.68 7.23
CA SER A 575 -11.32 29.49 7.54
C SER A 575 -10.41 29.16 6.36
N ILE A 576 -9.29 28.51 6.64
CA ILE A 576 -8.40 28.00 5.59
C ILE A 576 -8.63 26.49 5.45
N MET A 577 -8.98 26.06 4.25
CA MET A 577 -9.00 24.65 3.86
C MET A 577 -7.70 24.31 3.14
N GLU A 578 -6.85 23.47 3.73
CA GLU A 578 -5.65 22.92 3.08
C GLU A 578 -5.97 21.52 2.54
N VAL A 579 -5.82 21.31 1.23
CA VAL A 579 -6.01 20.00 0.59
C VAL A 579 -4.65 19.44 0.17
N LYS A 580 -4.41 18.19 0.55
CA LYS A 580 -3.18 17.43 0.26
C LYS A 580 -3.51 16.19 -0.53
N TYR A 581 -2.93 16.04 -1.71
CA TYR A 581 -3.21 14.92 -2.62
C TYR A 581 -1.96 14.53 -3.41
N SER A 582 -1.83 13.25 -3.77
CA SER A 582 -0.65 12.73 -4.49
C SER A 582 -0.73 12.95 -6.01
N ASP A 583 -1.87 12.65 -6.62
CA ASP A 583 -2.02 12.67 -8.08
C ASP A 583 -2.93 13.83 -8.54
N GLU A 584 -4.24 13.62 -8.51
CA GLU A 584 -5.25 14.59 -8.93
C GLU A 584 -6.29 14.84 -7.84
N LEU A 585 -6.89 16.03 -7.83
CA LEU A 585 -8.05 16.33 -6.98
C LEU A 585 -9.23 15.44 -7.41
N PRO A 586 -9.85 14.68 -6.49
CA PRO A 586 -11.01 13.86 -6.81
C PRO A 586 -12.15 14.70 -7.40
N GLN A 587 -12.89 14.10 -8.33
CA GLN A 587 -14.01 14.75 -9.01
C GLN A 587 -15.05 15.32 -8.01
N TRP A 588 -15.42 14.56 -6.99
CA TRP A 588 -16.34 15.02 -5.94
C TRP A 588 -15.84 16.28 -5.20
N LEU A 589 -14.52 16.42 -5.03
CA LEU A 589 -13.94 17.58 -4.36
C LEU A 589 -13.93 18.80 -5.28
N LYS A 590 -13.65 18.60 -6.58
CA LYS A 590 -13.78 19.65 -7.60
C LYS A 590 -15.21 20.16 -7.66
N GLU A 591 -16.20 19.27 -7.59
CA GLU A 591 -17.62 19.62 -7.56
C GLU A 591 -18.00 20.43 -6.32
N ILE A 592 -17.51 20.05 -5.14
CA ILE A 592 -17.71 20.85 -3.92
C ILE A 592 -17.08 22.24 -4.05
N ILE A 593 -15.85 22.32 -4.57
CA ILE A 593 -15.15 23.60 -4.79
C ILE A 593 -15.95 24.51 -5.72
N LEU A 594 -16.46 23.97 -6.82
CA LEU A 594 -17.30 24.70 -7.78
C LEU A 594 -18.65 25.11 -7.18
N LYS A 595 -19.34 24.18 -6.51
CA LYS A 595 -20.67 24.38 -5.91
C LYS A 595 -20.67 25.52 -4.89
N TYR A 596 -19.64 25.59 -4.06
CA TYR A 596 -19.51 26.59 -2.99
C TYR A 596 -18.67 27.81 -3.40
N GLN A 597 -18.25 27.91 -4.68
CA GLN A 597 -17.43 29.00 -5.21
C GLN A 597 -16.17 29.28 -4.36
N ILE A 598 -15.54 28.19 -3.91
CA ILE A 598 -14.39 28.23 -3.01
C ILE A 598 -13.18 28.81 -3.74
N ARG A 599 -12.56 29.86 -3.17
CA ARG A 599 -11.42 30.57 -3.79
C ARG A 599 -10.09 30.03 -3.30
N GLU A 600 -9.11 29.93 -4.21
CA GLU A 600 -7.73 29.60 -3.85
C GLU A 600 -7.10 30.67 -2.96
N PHE A 601 -6.23 30.20 -2.06
CA PHE A 601 -5.53 31.02 -1.09
C PHE A 601 -4.04 30.65 -1.09
N HIS A 602 -3.16 31.61 -1.39
CA HIS A 602 -1.75 31.31 -1.60
C HIS A 602 -0.86 31.59 -0.39
N ASP A 603 -1.27 32.50 0.49
CA ASP A 603 -0.45 32.92 1.61
C ASP A 603 -0.27 31.83 2.68
N SER A 604 0.85 31.93 3.37
CA SER A 604 1.10 31.08 4.54
C SER A 604 0.71 31.81 5.81
N LYS A 605 0.19 31.06 6.79
CA LYS A 605 -0.17 31.59 8.12
C LYS A 605 0.96 32.40 8.76
N TYR A 606 2.20 31.95 8.58
CA TYR A 606 3.39 32.68 9.01
C TYR A 606 3.51 34.04 8.32
N CYS A 607 3.37 34.11 7.01
CA CYS A 607 3.48 35.37 6.26
C CYS A 607 2.39 36.37 6.67
N ILE A 608 1.14 35.90 6.79
CA ILE A 608 0.01 36.73 7.26
C ILE A 608 0.30 37.26 8.66
N ALA A 609 0.81 36.40 9.55
CA ALA A 609 1.15 36.78 10.91
C ALA A 609 2.28 37.82 10.96
N VAL A 610 3.34 37.65 10.15
CA VAL A 610 4.44 38.62 10.06
C VAL A 610 3.92 39.97 9.58
N GLN A 611 3.17 40.00 8.47
CA GLN A 611 2.60 41.23 7.91
C GLN A 611 1.71 41.95 8.93
N ARG A 612 0.87 41.21 9.65
CA ARG A 612 -0.07 41.77 10.61
C ARG A 612 0.57 42.23 11.93
N CYS A 613 1.56 41.49 12.43
CA CYS A 613 2.17 41.77 13.74
C CYS A 613 3.31 42.79 13.67
N PHE A 614 3.99 42.89 12.52
CA PHE A 614 5.20 43.71 12.37
C PHE A 614 5.06 44.81 11.30
N ASN A 615 3.87 45.02 10.74
CA ASN A 615 3.58 46.04 9.72
C ASN A 615 4.53 46.01 8.50
N LEU A 616 4.99 44.82 8.13
CA LEU A 616 5.83 44.60 6.97
C LEU A 616 4.95 44.42 5.73
N HIS A 617 5.12 45.24 4.68
CA HIS A 617 4.36 45.13 3.44
C HIS A 617 5.00 44.12 2.44
#